data_AF-A0A4Q7LE20-F1
#
_entry.id   AF-A0A4Q7LE20-F1
#
_cell.length_a   1.000
_cell.length_b   1.000
_cell.length_c   1.000
_cell.angle_alpha   90.00
_cell.angle_beta   90.00
_cell.angle_gamma   90.00
#
_symmetry.space_group_name_H-M   'P 1'
#
loop_
_entity.id
_entity.type
_entity.pdbx_description
1 polymer ?
#
loop_
_entity_poly.entity_id
_entity_poly.type
_entity_poly.pdbx_seq_one_letter_code
_entity_poly.pdbx_strand_id
1 'polypeptide(L)'
;MDHLVFLTGRLAEPALRRVLGDMAEGGALPFSWEVREIGVQVAALMTPTLIQRRVPRPLAATKLIVPGRCRGDLSELSAHYGLPVERGPEELKDLPQHFKLAARAVDLSRWRTRIFAEIVDAPQLTVEATLARAAALRAEGADVIDLGCLPGTAYPQLDDSVRALKDAGFQVSVDSLQPEELLRGGRAGADYLLSLPPSLLWIADEVPSTPVLIGREPADEEGLASSIEALQRRGRAFLADAILDPIPFGLTRSIVRYQRLRDRFPEAPILMGVGNLTELTEADTSGIHALLLGICAELDVAAILTTQVSAHARRAVREADVARRVMHVAQTLRTLPKGLGDALLTTHSKQPWPDTPDEIAATAVQVRDPNFRIQVSERGLHVYNRDGLRLAQDPYTLWPQLGLQGDAGHAFYMGVELARAQIAWQLGKRYVQDQPLRWGVAADTPDDVSGLTQDNAAACGPAQAVSAAAATGSPASTPSRPATSP
;
A
#
# COMPACT_ATOMS: atom_id res chain seq x y z
N MET A 1 -29.44 16.84 -22.99
CA MET A 1 -28.34 16.55 -22.05
C MET A 1 -28.98 16.29 -20.71
N ASP A 2 -28.60 15.21 -20.02
CA ASP A 2 -29.21 14.91 -18.72
C ASP A 2 -28.91 16.02 -17.71
N HIS A 3 -29.86 16.27 -16.81
CA HIS A 3 -29.70 17.21 -15.70
C HIS A 3 -29.96 16.48 -14.39
N LEU A 4 -28.89 16.26 -13.61
CA LEU A 4 -28.93 15.55 -12.34
C LEU A 4 -29.01 16.53 -11.18
N VAL A 5 -29.97 16.32 -10.28
CA VAL A 5 -30.02 17.05 -8.99
C VAL A 5 -29.50 16.13 -7.90
N PHE A 6 -28.46 16.56 -7.20
CA PHE A 6 -27.90 15.85 -6.05
C PHE A 6 -28.43 16.47 -4.75
N LEU A 7 -29.12 15.67 -3.93
CA LEU A 7 -29.54 16.09 -2.61
C LEU A 7 -28.45 15.81 -1.57
N THR A 8 -28.18 16.79 -0.70
CA THR A 8 -27.17 16.63 0.35
C THR A 8 -27.53 17.39 1.62
N GLY A 9 -26.79 17.12 2.70
CA GLY A 9 -26.87 17.86 3.95
C GLY A 9 -25.74 18.90 4.05
N ARG A 10 -25.91 19.87 4.95
CA ARG A 10 -24.99 21.01 5.12
C ARG A 10 -23.52 20.63 5.25
N LEU A 11 -23.20 19.57 5.98
CA LEU A 11 -21.80 19.15 6.18
C LEU A 11 -21.16 18.53 4.92
N ALA A 12 -21.96 17.91 4.07
CA ALA A 12 -21.49 17.19 2.88
C ALA A 12 -21.50 18.05 1.60
N GLU A 13 -22.17 19.21 1.61
CA GLU A 13 -22.28 20.09 0.45
C GLU A 13 -20.91 20.54 -0.11
N PRO A 14 -19.96 21.06 0.69
CA PRO A 14 -18.68 21.54 0.14
C PRO A 14 -17.87 20.41 -0.51
N ALA A 15 -17.91 19.22 0.08
CA ALA A 15 -17.23 18.04 -0.44
C ALA A 15 -17.88 17.53 -1.75
N LEU A 16 -19.21 17.51 -1.82
CA LEU A 16 -19.94 17.08 -3.02
C LEU A 16 -19.70 18.02 -4.20
N ARG A 17 -19.73 19.34 -3.96
CA ARG A 17 -19.42 20.33 -5.00
C ARG A 17 -18.00 20.18 -5.53
N ARG A 18 -17.03 19.92 -4.64
CA ARG A 18 -15.63 19.67 -5.04
C ARG A 18 -15.54 18.43 -5.93
N VAL A 19 -16.10 17.30 -5.51
CA VAL A 19 -16.05 16.05 -6.30
C VAL A 19 -16.70 16.22 -7.68
N LEU A 20 -17.88 16.86 -7.75
CA LEU A 20 -18.55 17.12 -9.02
C LEU A 20 -17.79 18.13 -9.90
N GLY A 21 -17.11 19.10 -9.30
CA GLY A 21 -16.20 20.02 -9.97
C GLY A 21 -14.98 19.29 -10.55
N ASP A 22 -14.29 18.50 -9.74
CA ASP A 22 -13.15 17.68 -10.15
C ASP A 22 -13.54 16.69 -11.28
N MET A 23 -14.74 16.10 -11.19
CA MET A 23 -15.31 15.25 -12.23
C MET A 23 -15.56 16.01 -13.55
N ALA A 24 -16.00 17.27 -13.48
CA ALA A 24 -16.24 18.11 -14.65
C ALA A 24 -14.94 18.63 -15.28
N GLU A 25 -13.91 18.90 -14.48
CA GLU A 25 -12.58 19.26 -14.96
C GLU A 25 -11.84 18.05 -15.56
N GLY A 26 -12.09 16.85 -15.05
CA GLY A 26 -11.47 15.60 -15.49
C GLY A 26 -11.97 15.05 -16.83
N GLY A 27 -13.00 15.64 -17.43
CA GLY A 27 -13.54 15.24 -18.73
C GLY A 27 -14.96 15.77 -18.97
N ALA A 28 -15.46 15.64 -20.20
CA ALA A 28 -16.84 16.01 -20.50
C ALA A 28 -17.82 15.06 -19.80
N LEU A 29 -18.50 15.55 -18.76
CA LEU A 29 -19.57 14.80 -18.13
C LEU A 29 -20.74 14.63 -19.12
N PRO A 30 -21.35 13.43 -19.19
CA PRO A 30 -22.51 13.20 -20.06
C PRO A 30 -23.78 13.92 -19.55
N PHE A 31 -23.71 14.60 -18.41
CA PHE A 31 -24.79 15.30 -17.75
C PHE A 31 -24.34 16.66 -17.19
N SER A 32 -25.32 17.55 -17.04
CA SER A 32 -25.23 18.74 -16.21
C SER A 32 -25.72 18.43 -14.80
N TRP A 33 -25.30 19.21 -13.80
CA TRP A 33 -25.63 18.93 -12.40
C TRP A 33 -26.00 20.17 -11.59
N GLU A 34 -26.81 19.95 -10.55
CA GLU A 34 -27.15 20.91 -9.51
C GLU A 34 -27.03 20.24 -8.14
N VAL A 35 -26.52 20.95 -7.12
CA VAL A 35 -26.48 20.46 -5.73
C VAL A 35 -27.50 21.24 -4.90
N ARG A 36 -28.40 20.52 -4.20
CA ARG A 36 -29.39 21.09 -3.27
C ARG A 36 -29.19 20.60 -1.84
N GLU A 37 -28.89 21.53 -0.94
CA GLU A 37 -28.93 21.32 0.50
C GLU A 37 -30.38 21.42 1.00
N ILE A 38 -30.85 20.45 1.78
CA ILE A 38 -32.28 20.36 2.17
C ILE A 38 -32.53 20.63 3.66
N GLY A 39 -31.70 21.47 4.28
CA GLY A 39 -31.78 21.90 5.68
C GLY A 39 -31.42 20.84 6.72
N VAL A 40 -30.67 19.79 6.38
CA VAL A 40 -30.25 18.74 7.33
C VAL A 40 -28.74 18.83 7.58
N GLN A 41 -28.31 18.63 8.82
CA GLN A 41 -26.87 18.68 9.13
C GLN A 41 -26.11 17.52 8.49
N VAL A 42 -26.62 16.29 8.59
CA VAL A 42 -25.97 15.05 8.11
C VAL A 42 -26.84 14.37 7.06
N ALA A 43 -26.24 14.08 5.89
CA ALA A 43 -26.92 13.47 4.74
C ALA A 43 -27.49 12.06 5.03
N ALA A 44 -26.89 11.30 5.96
CA ALA A 44 -27.36 9.98 6.37
C ALA A 44 -28.71 9.99 7.11
N LEU A 45 -29.20 11.16 7.56
CA LEU A 45 -30.49 11.31 8.23
C LEU A 45 -31.65 11.55 7.24
N MET A 46 -31.38 11.55 5.94
CA MET A 46 -32.41 11.74 4.93
C MET A 46 -33.32 10.52 4.81
N THR A 47 -34.62 10.80 4.74
CA THR A 47 -35.67 9.82 4.40
C THR A 47 -36.53 10.35 3.24
N PRO A 48 -37.22 9.48 2.49
CA PRO A 48 -38.18 9.87 1.47
C PRO A 48 -39.20 10.92 1.92
N THR A 49 -39.81 10.71 3.08
CA THR A 49 -40.78 11.65 3.68
C THR A 49 -40.17 13.02 3.98
N LEU A 50 -38.92 13.06 4.45
CA LEU A 50 -38.22 14.32 4.70
C LEU A 50 -37.94 15.08 3.40
N ILE A 51 -37.53 14.35 2.36
CA ILE A 51 -37.24 14.91 1.03
C ILE A 51 -38.50 15.51 0.41
N GLN A 52 -39.62 14.77 0.41
CA GLN A 52 -40.92 15.27 -0.09
C GLN A 52 -41.37 16.57 0.59
N ARG A 53 -41.13 16.69 1.90
CA ARG A 53 -41.52 17.87 2.68
C ARG A 53 -40.65 19.10 2.38
N ARG A 54 -39.37 18.89 2.05
CA ARG A 54 -38.36 19.96 2.00
C ARG A 54 -37.92 20.34 0.59
N VAL A 55 -38.15 19.49 -0.39
CA VAL A 55 -37.82 19.77 -1.79
C VAL A 55 -39.13 20.05 -2.53
N PRO A 56 -39.44 21.33 -2.86
CA PRO A 56 -40.71 21.68 -3.49
C PRO A 56 -40.77 21.20 -4.94
N ARG A 57 -41.99 20.97 -5.42
CA ARG A 57 -42.29 20.70 -6.84
C ARG A 57 -42.55 22.02 -7.59
N PRO A 58 -42.25 22.09 -8.90
CA PRO A 58 -41.65 21.04 -9.73
C PRO A 58 -40.12 20.97 -9.61
N LEU A 59 -39.55 19.78 -9.82
CA LEU A 59 -38.09 19.59 -9.89
C LEU A 59 -37.69 19.51 -11.37
N ALA A 60 -37.00 20.53 -11.87
CA ALA A 60 -36.50 20.56 -13.24
C ALA A 60 -35.22 19.71 -13.37
N ALA A 61 -35.35 18.38 -13.39
CA ALA A 61 -34.24 17.45 -13.54
C ALA A 61 -34.67 16.22 -14.34
N THR A 62 -33.71 15.54 -14.98
CA THR A 62 -33.95 14.24 -15.61
C THR A 62 -33.82 13.08 -14.62
N LYS A 63 -33.04 13.25 -13.53
CA LYS A 63 -32.90 12.28 -12.45
C LYS A 63 -32.48 12.96 -11.15
N LEU A 64 -32.95 12.42 -10.02
CA LEU A 64 -32.60 12.88 -8.66
C LEU A 64 -31.67 11.85 -8.00
N ILE A 65 -30.50 12.29 -7.56
CA ILE A 65 -29.56 11.48 -6.80
C ILE A 65 -29.67 11.82 -5.32
N VAL A 66 -30.00 10.82 -4.50
CA VAL A 66 -30.00 10.94 -3.03
C VAL A 66 -28.72 10.33 -2.45
N PRO A 67 -28.28 10.70 -1.23
CA PRO A 67 -27.11 10.09 -0.60
C PRO A 67 -27.28 8.56 -0.47
N GLY A 68 -26.21 7.78 -0.63
CA GLY A 68 -26.31 6.31 -0.55
C GLY A 68 -26.83 5.79 0.78
N ARG A 69 -26.57 6.52 1.87
CA ARG A 69 -27.09 6.21 3.23
C ARG A 69 -28.54 6.64 3.47
N CYS A 70 -29.26 7.16 2.46
CA CYS A 70 -30.66 7.51 2.56
C CYS A 70 -31.52 6.24 2.76
N ARG A 71 -32.21 6.17 3.91
CA ARG A 71 -33.00 5.00 4.30
C ARG A 71 -34.47 5.16 3.90
N GLY A 72 -35.08 4.09 3.40
CA GLY A 72 -36.49 4.04 2.99
C GLY A 72 -36.69 3.80 1.49
N ASP A 73 -37.92 3.53 1.08
CA ASP A 73 -38.25 3.24 -0.31
C ASP A 73 -38.22 4.51 -1.20
N LEU A 74 -37.48 4.45 -2.31
CA LEU A 74 -37.37 5.55 -3.27
C LEU A 74 -38.45 5.52 -4.36
N SER A 75 -39.21 4.42 -4.46
CA SER A 75 -40.30 4.28 -5.43
C SER A 75 -41.35 5.39 -5.24
N GLU A 76 -41.67 5.70 -3.98
CA GLU A 76 -42.58 6.78 -3.60
C GLU A 76 -42.07 8.17 -4.00
N LEU A 77 -40.76 8.42 -3.91
CA LEU A 77 -40.17 9.66 -4.37
C LEU A 77 -40.23 9.77 -5.89
N SER A 78 -39.93 8.67 -6.59
CA SER A 78 -39.97 8.63 -8.05
C SER A 78 -41.37 8.92 -8.56
N ALA A 79 -42.40 8.33 -7.93
CA ALA A 79 -43.81 8.62 -8.22
C ALA A 79 -44.19 10.07 -7.88
N HIS A 80 -43.70 10.62 -6.76
CA HIS A 80 -44.02 11.97 -6.31
C HIS A 80 -43.50 13.07 -7.25
N TYR A 81 -42.27 12.91 -7.75
CA TYR A 81 -41.62 13.88 -8.64
C TYR A 81 -41.80 13.57 -10.13
N GLY A 82 -42.26 12.36 -10.48
CA GLY A 82 -42.43 11.94 -11.87
C GLY A 82 -41.10 11.74 -12.62
N LEU A 83 -40.02 11.46 -11.90
CA LEU A 83 -38.67 11.25 -12.45
C LEU A 83 -37.95 10.13 -11.71
N PRO A 84 -36.93 9.48 -12.33
CA PRO A 84 -36.13 8.47 -11.66
C PRO A 84 -35.37 9.04 -10.45
N VAL A 85 -35.51 8.37 -9.30
CA VAL A 85 -34.75 8.67 -8.08
C VAL A 85 -33.80 7.52 -7.80
N GLU A 86 -32.52 7.82 -7.68
CA GLU A 86 -31.45 6.85 -7.50
C GLU A 86 -30.64 7.16 -6.23
N ARG A 87 -30.23 6.11 -5.51
CA ARG A 87 -29.22 6.26 -4.45
C ARG A 87 -27.86 6.38 -5.10
N GLY A 88 -27.17 7.48 -4.83
CA GLY A 88 -25.75 7.60 -5.10
C GLY A 88 -24.92 6.67 -4.20
N PRO A 89 -23.59 6.70 -4.32
CA PRO A 89 -22.72 5.95 -3.43
C PRO A 89 -22.87 6.39 -1.98
N GLU A 90 -22.54 5.51 -1.03
CA GLU A 90 -22.52 5.86 0.39
C GLU A 90 -21.48 6.94 0.70
N GLU A 91 -20.37 6.96 -0.03
CA GLU A 91 -19.28 7.90 0.10
C GLU A 91 -19.17 8.77 -1.16
N LEU A 92 -19.07 10.09 -0.99
CA LEU A 92 -19.04 11.04 -2.11
C LEU A 92 -17.88 10.80 -3.09
N LYS A 93 -16.74 10.32 -2.60
CA LYS A 93 -15.57 10.05 -3.44
C LYS A 93 -15.72 8.87 -4.38
N ASP A 94 -16.74 8.02 -4.16
CA ASP A 94 -17.04 6.89 -5.03
C ASP A 94 -17.98 7.32 -6.18
N LEU A 95 -18.33 8.62 -6.26
CA LEU A 95 -19.21 9.18 -7.27
C LEU A 95 -18.64 9.10 -8.70
N PRO A 96 -17.34 9.34 -8.96
CA PRO A 96 -16.75 9.09 -10.27
C PRO A 96 -17.00 7.65 -10.72
N GLN A 97 -16.74 6.67 -9.84
CA GLN A 97 -16.93 5.24 -10.12
C GLN A 97 -18.40 4.88 -10.29
N HIS A 98 -19.31 5.49 -9.53
CA HIS A 98 -20.76 5.36 -9.71
C HIS A 98 -21.20 5.73 -11.14
N PHE A 99 -20.56 6.74 -11.73
CA PHE A 99 -20.74 7.11 -13.14
C PHE A 99 -19.75 6.43 -14.10
N LYS A 100 -19.05 5.38 -13.66
CA LYS A 100 -18.02 4.64 -14.42
C LYS A 100 -16.91 5.54 -14.99
N LEU A 101 -16.65 6.68 -14.36
CA LEU A 101 -15.52 7.54 -14.68
C LEU A 101 -14.26 6.93 -14.04
N ALA A 102 -13.18 6.83 -14.83
CA ALA A 102 -11.91 6.37 -14.33
C ALA A 102 -11.42 7.32 -13.23
N ALA A 103 -11.12 6.79 -12.05
CA ALA A 103 -10.47 7.56 -11.01
C ALA A 103 -9.09 7.98 -11.52
N ARG A 104 -8.79 9.28 -11.46
CA ARG A 104 -7.47 9.79 -11.81
C ARG A 104 -6.42 9.11 -10.92
N ALA A 105 -5.39 8.54 -11.52
CA ALA A 105 -4.25 8.01 -10.78
C ALA A 105 -3.63 9.14 -9.94
N VAL A 106 -3.57 8.93 -8.63
CA VAL A 106 -2.99 9.90 -7.70
C VAL A 106 -1.47 9.74 -7.75
N ASP A 107 -0.76 10.85 -7.91
CA ASP A 107 0.70 10.85 -7.88
C ASP A 107 1.21 10.62 -6.44
N LEU A 108 1.79 9.44 -6.20
CA LEU A 108 2.41 9.05 -4.93
C LEU A 108 3.95 9.15 -4.97
N SER A 109 4.51 9.87 -5.94
CA SER A 109 5.96 10.02 -6.10
C SER A 109 6.60 10.94 -5.07
N ARG A 110 5.83 11.64 -4.22
CA ARG A 110 6.34 12.58 -3.22
C ARG A 110 6.11 12.09 -1.80
N TRP A 111 7.04 12.43 -0.93
CA TRP A 111 6.98 12.13 0.50
C TRP A 111 7.71 13.21 1.30
N ARG A 112 7.34 13.36 2.58
CA ARG A 112 8.00 14.27 3.53
C ARG A 112 8.85 13.52 4.55
N THR A 113 8.27 12.48 5.16
CA THR A 113 8.90 11.70 6.22
C THR A 113 9.99 10.79 5.66
N ARG A 114 11.24 10.96 6.13
CA ARG A 114 12.36 10.08 5.76
C ARG A 114 12.29 8.74 6.49
N ILE A 115 12.87 7.70 5.90
CA ILE A 115 12.98 6.37 6.50
C ILE A 115 14.44 6.10 6.80
N PHE A 116 14.75 5.97 8.09
CA PHE A 116 15.98 5.40 8.61
C PHE A 116 15.72 3.91 8.77
N ALA A 117 16.40 3.10 7.94
CA ALA A 117 16.30 1.66 7.99
C ALA A 117 17.51 1.10 8.73
N GLU A 118 17.25 0.50 9.88
CA GLU A 118 18.29 0.02 10.78
C GLU A 118 18.75 -1.40 10.43
N ILE A 119 20.07 -1.57 10.41
CA ILE A 119 20.77 -2.85 10.42
C ILE A 119 21.15 -3.11 11.89
N VAL A 120 20.25 -3.76 12.63
CA VAL A 120 20.33 -3.92 14.10
C VAL A 120 21.57 -4.69 14.56
N ASP A 121 22.06 -5.61 13.71
CA ASP A 121 23.20 -6.49 13.97
C ASP A 121 24.46 -6.08 13.21
N ALA A 122 24.60 -4.78 12.88
CA ALA A 122 25.70 -4.27 12.07
C ALA A 122 27.12 -4.69 12.53
N PRO A 123 27.44 -4.79 13.83
CA PRO A 123 28.73 -5.29 14.30
C PRO A 123 29.07 -6.73 13.89
N GLN A 124 28.05 -7.54 13.61
CA GLN A 124 28.20 -8.95 13.24
C GLN A 124 28.39 -9.15 11.72
N LEU A 125 28.22 -8.08 10.94
CA LEU A 125 28.34 -8.12 9.48
C LEU A 125 29.74 -7.70 9.02
N THR A 126 30.19 -8.31 7.92
CA THR A 126 31.32 -7.76 7.16
C THR A 126 30.88 -6.50 6.41
N VAL A 127 31.84 -5.68 5.99
CA VAL A 127 31.55 -4.46 5.22
C VAL A 127 30.76 -4.79 3.94
N GLU A 128 31.07 -5.88 3.26
CA GLU A 128 30.37 -6.34 2.05
C GLU A 128 28.92 -6.75 2.36
N ALA A 129 28.70 -7.47 3.46
CA ALA A 129 27.36 -7.85 3.89
C ALA A 129 26.52 -6.63 4.30
N THR A 130 27.13 -5.65 4.96
CA THR A 130 26.50 -4.35 5.26
C THR A 130 26.08 -3.62 3.99
N LEU A 131 26.95 -3.55 2.97
CA LEU A 131 26.63 -2.94 1.68
C LEU A 131 25.48 -3.65 0.95
N ALA A 132 25.48 -4.99 0.95
CA ALA A 132 24.41 -5.78 0.34
C ALA A 132 23.06 -5.54 1.03
N ARG A 133 23.04 -5.52 2.37
CA ARG A 133 21.83 -5.20 3.15
C ARG A 133 21.37 -3.77 2.90
N ALA A 134 22.27 -2.80 2.90
CA ALA A 134 21.98 -1.39 2.60
C ALA A 134 21.35 -1.21 1.22
N ALA A 135 21.86 -1.89 0.20
CA ALA A 135 21.32 -1.85 -1.15
C ALA A 135 19.88 -2.39 -1.21
N ALA A 136 19.61 -3.50 -0.50
CA ALA A 136 18.25 -4.06 -0.41
C ALA A 136 17.28 -3.09 0.30
N LEU A 137 17.68 -2.52 1.43
CA LEU A 137 16.86 -1.54 2.17
C LEU A 137 16.56 -0.28 1.35
N ARG A 138 17.55 0.23 0.60
CA ARG A 138 17.35 1.37 -0.31
C ARG A 138 16.38 1.02 -1.44
N ALA A 139 16.45 -0.19 -2.00
CA ALA A 139 15.48 -0.64 -3.01
C ALA A 139 14.05 -0.75 -2.46
N GLU A 140 13.90 -1.00 -1.15
CA GLU A 140 12.60 -1.01 -0.47
C GLU A 140 12.11 0.39 -0.05
N GLY A 141 12.94 1.43 -0.17
CA GLY A 141 12.54 2.82 0.07
C GLY A 141 13.23 3.52 1.25
N ALA A 142 14.26 2.92 1.85
CA ALA A 142 15.07 3.60 2.86
C ALA A 142 15.80 4.82 2.27
N ASP A 143 15.77 5.96 2.97
CA ASP A 143 16.57 7.15 2.60
C ASP A 143 17.92 7.18 3.32
N VAL A 144 17.96 6.65 4.55
CA VAL A 144 19.14 6.60 5.41
C VAL A 144 19.33 5.17 5.90
N ILE A 145 20.56 4.69 5.85
CA ILE A 145 20.95 3.39 6.42
C ILE A 145 21.51 3.64 7.81
N ASP A 146 20.85 3.06 8.81
CA ASP A 146 21.24 3.18 10.20
C ASP A 146 22.01 1.92 10.64
N LEU A 147 23.21 2.13 11.18
CA LEU A 147 24.07 1.07 11.70
C LEU A 147 23.83 0.96 13.21
N GLY A 148 23.01 -0.01 13.60
CA GLY A 148 22.70 -0.29 15.00
C GLY A 148 23.90 -0.97 15.70
N CYS A 149 24.51 -0.27 16.66
CA CYS A 149 25.54 -0.88 17.51
C CYS A 149 24.90 -1.75 18.60
N LEU A 150 25.62 -2.80 19.01
CA LEU A 150 25.16 -3.73 20.03
C LEU A 150 25.82 -3.41 21.39
N PRO A 151 25.03 -3.24 22.47
CA PRO A 151 25.60 -3.01 23.80
C PRO A 151 26.62 -4.06 24.21
N GLY A 152 27.79 -3.62 24.68
CA GLY A 152 28.87 -4.49 25.15
C GLY A 152 29.58 -5.29 24.05
N THR A 153 29.26 -5.06 22.78
CA THR A 153 29.90 -5.70 21.62
C THR A 153 30.73 -4.67 20.89
N ALA A 154 32.01 -4.93 20.68
CA ALA A 154 32.86 -4.04 19.91
C ALA A 154 32.42 -4.04 18.43
N TYR A 155 32.53 -2.87 17.78
CA TYR A 155 32.39 -2.75 16.33
C TYR A 155 33.74 -2.30 15.70
N PRO A 156 34.71 -3.22 15.51
CA PRO A 156 36.04 -2.88 14.99
C PRO A 156 35.99 -2.22 13.61
N GLN A 157 35.15 -2.72 12.73
CA GLN A 157 35.02 -2.29 11.34
C GLN A 157 34.02 -1.14 11.13
N LEU A 158 33.56 -0.46 12.19
CA LEU A 158 32.60 0.65 12.10
C LEU A 158 33.04 1.73 11.10
N ASP A 159 34.26 2.25 11.22
CA ASP A 159 34.77 3.31 10.36
C ASP A 159 34.80 2.88 8.89
N ASP A 160 35.17 1.63 8.62
CA ASP A 160 35.27 1.09 7.27
C ASP A 160 33.89 0.83 6.68
N SER A 161 32.93 0.32 7.47
CA SER A 161 31.52 0.20 7.08
C SER A 161 30.91 1.56 6.72
N VAL A 162 31.13 2.58 7.55
CA VAL A 162 30.64 3.95 7.28
C VAL A 162 31.25 4.47 5.98
N ARG A 163 32.58 4.43 5.82
CA ARG A 163 33.25 4.91 4.61
C ARG A 163 32.76 4.19 3.36
N ALA A 164 32.67 2.86 3.40
CA ALA A 164 32.20 2.08 2.27
C ALA A 164 30.76 2.44 1.86
N LEU A 165 29.86 2.64 2.83
CA LEU A 165 28.50 3.10 2.55
C LEU A 165 28.48 4.52 1.96
N LYS A 166 29.30 5.44 2.47
CA LYS A 166 29.41 6.80 1.93
C LYS A 166 29.95 6.80 0.50
N ASP A 167 30.98 5.99 0.23
CA ASP A 167 31.57 5.82 -1.10
C ASP A 167 30.56 5.22 -2.10
N ALA A 168 29.66 4.35 -1.63
CA ALA A 168 28.54 3.82 -2.42
C ALA A 168 27.33 4.78 -2.52
N GLY A 169 27.44 6.00 -2.01
CA GLY A 169 26.45 7.06 -2.14
C GLY A 169 25.26 6.98 -1.19
N PHE A 170 25.38 6.23 -0.09
CA PHE A 170 24.33 6.17 0.93
C PHE A 170 24.41 7.39 1.89
N GLN A 171 23.25 7.77 2.44
CA GLN A 171 23.22 8.50 3.70
C GLN A 171 23.33 7.49 4.85
N VAL A 172 24.17 7.79 5.83
CA VAL A 172 24.56 6.86 6.88
C VAL A 172 24.28 7.47 8.23
N SER A 173 23.77 6.63 9.12
CA SER A 173 23.50 6.93 10.50
C SER A 173 24.16 5.88 11.39
N VAL A 174 24.60 6.28 12.58
CA VAL A 174 25.19 5.37 13.58
C VAL A 174 24.40 5.50 14.87
N ASP A 175 23.81 4.40 15.33
CA ASP A 175 23.07 4.34 16.59
C ASP A 175 23.89 3.62 17.66
N SER A 176 24.32 4.37 18.67
CA SER A 176 25.10 3.84 19.79
C SER A 176 24.93 4.69 21.04
N LEU A 177 25.04 4.04 22.19
CA LEU A 177 25.15 4.69 23.50
C LEU A 177 26.62 4.92 23.92
N GLN A 178 27.59 4.44 23.14
CA GLN A 178 29.02 4.56 23.44
C GLN A 178 29.61 5.82 22.77
N PRO A 179 30.17 6.77 23.54
CA PRO A 179 30.73 8.00 22.98
C PRO A 179 31.83 7.76 21.94
N GLU A 180 32.64 6.72 22.13
CA GLU A 180 33.71 6.38 21.21
C GLU A 180 33.19 5.93 19.85
N GLU A 181 32.13 5.12 19.81
CA GLU A 181 31.52 4.66 18.56
C GLU A 181 30.85 5.82 17.81
N LEU A 182 30.15 6.70 18.53
CA LEU A 182 29.55 7.91 17.95
C LEU A 182 30.62 8.83 17.34
N LEU A 183 31.73 9.06 18.05
CA LEU A 183 32.85 9.86 17.55
C LEU A 183 33.53 9.22 16.34
N ARG A 184 33.78 7.91 16.37
CA ARG A 184 34.35 7.17 15.25
C ARG A 184 33.46 7.25 14.02
N GLY A 185 32.17 6.94 14.17
CA GLY A 185 31.18 7.04 13.11
C GLY A 185 31.09 8.44 12.51
N GLY A 186 31.01 9.47 13.35
CA GLY A 186 30.95 10.86 12.89
C GLY A 186 32.23 11.32 12.17
N ARG A 187 33.41 10.92 12.64
CA ARG A 187 34.69 11.19 11.98
C ARG A 187 34.88 10.40 10.68
N ALA A 188 34.29 9.21 10.59
CA ALA A 188 34.27 8.40 9.37
C ALA A 188 33.32 8.95 8.29
N GLY A 189 32.43 9.89 8.65
CA GLY A 189 31.56 10.59 7.71
C GLY A 189 30.08 10.23 7.81
N ALA A 190 29.62 9.63 8.92
CA ALA A 190 28.20 9.44 9.17
C ALA A 190 27.44 10.78 9.15
N ASP A 191 26.29 10.82 8.49
CA ASP A 191 25.46 12.02 8.38
C ASP A 191 24.68 12.28 9.68
N TYR A 192 24.30 11.21 10.38
CA TYR A 192 23.53 11.25 11.62
C TYR A 192 24.16 10.40 12.72
N LEU A 193 23.92 10.79 13.97
CA LEU A 193 24.28 10.05 15.16
C LEU A 193 23.03 9.91 16.04
N LEU A 194 22.61 8.69 16.35
CA LEU A 194 21.38 8.43 17.10
C LEU A 194 21.63 8.34 18.61
N SER A 195 20.54 8.56 19.36
CA SER A 195 20.48 8.30 20.79
C SER A 195 21.42 9.16 21.65
N LEU A 196 21.49 10.48 21.40
CA LEU A 196 22.26 11.42 22.24
C LEU A 196 21.41 11.99 23.39
N PRO A 197 21.56 11.49 24.63
CA PRO A 197 20.99 12.13 25.82
C PRO A 197 21.77 13.41 26.18
N PRO A 198 21.28 14.21 27.14
CA PRO A 198 21.94 15.46 27.54
C PRO A 198 23.43 15.30 27.92
N SER A 199 23.82 14.17 28.49
CA SER A 199 25.22 13.88 28.86
C SER A 199 26.16 13.67 27.67
N LEU A 200 25.63 13.36 26.49
CA LEU A 200 26.41 13.15 25.26
C LEU A 200 26.31 14.33 24.28
N LEU A 201 25.58 15.38 24.63
CA LEU A 201 25.33 16.52 23.73
C LEU A 201 26.61 17.21 23.23
N TRP A 202 27.70 17.15 24.01
CA TRP A 202 29.00 17.70 23.63
C TRP A 202 29.59 17.06 22.36
N ILE A 203 29.20 15.83 22.02
CA ILE A 203 29.66 15.14 20.78
C ILE A 203 29.23 15.93 19.53
N ALA A 204 28.10 16.64 19.59
CA ALA A 204 27.60 17.45 18.47
C ALA A 204 28.54 18.61 18.08
N ASP A 205 29.47 18.98 18.97
CA ASP A 205 30.49 20.00 18.75
C ASP A 205 31.81 19.39 18.20
N GLU A 206 31.99 18.07 18.29
CA GLU A 206 33.21 17.35 17.91
C GLU A 206 33.18 16.79 16.48
N VAL A 207 31.98 16.59 15.91
CA VAL A 207 31.77 16.00 14.59
C VAL A 207 30.71 16.75 13.79
N PRO A 208 30.79 16.75 12.43
CA PRO A 208 29.84 17.45 11.59
C PRO A 208 28.45 16.79 11.50
N SER A 209 28.32 15.54 11.95
CA SER A 209 27.07 14.75 11.94
C SER A 209 25.92 15.44 12.66
N THR A 210 24.69 15.19 12.21
CA THR A 210 23.46 15.70 12.82
C THR A 210 23.02 14.78 13.96
N PRO A 211 22.96 15.24 15.22
CA PRO A 211 22.55 14.40 16.34
C PRO A 211 21.03 14.19 16.39
N VAL A 212 20.61 12.99 16.78
CA VAL A 212 19.24 12.70 17.24
C VAL A 212 19.23 12.76 18.76
N LEU A 213 18.49 13.72 19.28
CA LEU A 213 18.40 14.03 20.69
C LEU A 213 17.32 13.18 21.35
N ILE A 214 17.67 12.59 22.49
CA ILE A 214 16.75 11.85 23.35
C ILE A 214 16.81 12.40 24.78
N GLY A 215 15.81 12.08 25.61
CA GLY A 215 15.91 12.27 27.05
C GLY A 215 16.91 11.29 27.68
N ARG A 216 17.29 11.48 28.95
CA ARG A 216 18.07 10.45 29.69
C ARG A 216 17.31 9.12 29.77
N GLU A 217 16.00 9.22 29.89
CA GLU A 217 15.03 8.14 29.83
C GLU A 217 13.79 8.64 29.07
N PRO A 218 12.87 7.78 28.61
CA PRO A 218 11.70 8.22 27.85
C PRO A 218 10.82 9.24 28.59
N ALA A 219 10.81 9.25 29.92
CA ALA A 219 10.06 10.21 30.73
C ALA A 219 10.76 11.56 30.95
N ASP A 220 12.03 11.70 30.57
CA ASP A 220 12.83 12.92 30.74
C ASP A 220 12.55 13.95 29.64
N GLU A 221 11.31 14.45 29.60
CA GLU A 221 10.86 15.46 28.62
C GLU A 221 11.65 16.78 28.76
N GLU A 222 12.05 17.16 29.98
CA GLU A 222 12.76 18.42 30.23
C GLU A 222 14.24 18.34 29.83
N GLY A 223 14.89 17.19 30.01
CA GLY A 223 16.25 16.94 29.51
C GLY A 223 16.30 17.00 27.98
N LEU A 224 15.33 16.38 27.30
CA LEU A 224 15.18 16.49 25.85
C LEU A 224 14.97 17.95 25.41
N ALA A 225 14.04 18.65 26.05
CA ALA A 225 13.75 20.05 25.74
C ALA A 225 14.97 20.97 25.92
N SER A 226 15.72 20.79 27.01
CA SER A 226 16.95 21.54 27.27
C SER A 226 18.00 21.34 26.17
N SER A 227 18.10 20.11 25.64
CA SER A 227 19.02 19.77 24.55
C SER A 227 18.59 20.40 23.22
N ILE A 228 17.28 20.38 22.92
CA ILE A 228 16.68 21.05 21.76
C ILE A 228 16.98 22.55 21.80
N GLU A 229 16.66 23.22 22.90
CA GLU A 229 16.88 24.66 23.07
C GLU A 229 18.37 25.02 22.96
N ALA A 230 19.26 24.15 23.45
CA ALA A 230 20.71 24.33 23.32
C ALA A 230 21.18 24.31 21.86
N LEU A 231 20.74 23.35 21.06
CA LEU A 231 21.13 23.27 19.64
C LEU A 231 20.45 24.33 18.78
N GLN A 232 19.19 24.70 19.08
CA GLN A 232 18.52 25.82 18.44
C GLN A 232 19.26 27.14 18.64
N ARG A 233 19.69 27.44 19.88
CA ARG A 233 20.48 28.65 20.18
C ARG A 233 21.82 28.71 19.43
N ARG A 234 22.39 27.55 19.11
CA ARG A 234 23.64 27.42 18.34
C ARG A 234 23.42 27.42 16.83
N GLY A 235 22.17 27.35 16.35
CA GLY A 235 21.86 27.14 14.94
C GLY A 235 22.34 25.79 14.41
N ARG A 236 22.49 24.79 15.28
CA ARG A 236 22.96 23.44 14.91
C ARG A 236 21.74 22.59 14.51
N ALA A 237 21.84 21.87 13.39
CA ALA A 237 20.83 20.91 12.98
C ALA A 237 20.74 19.75 13.98
N PHE A 238 19.55 19.18 14.17
CA PHE A 238 19.29 18.01 15.00
C PHE A 238 18.01 17.32 14.54
N LEU A 239 17.70 16.15 15.10
CA LEU A 239 16.35 15.59 15.18
C LEU A 239 16.00 15.35 16.65
N ALA A 240 14.74 15.50 17.04
CA ALA A 240 14.28 15.20 18.39
C ALA A 240 13.47 13.91 18.41
N ASP A 241 13.77 13.02 19.34
CA ASP A 241 13.03 11.78 19.53
C ASP A 241 12.57 11.64 20.99
N ALA A 242 11.24 11.57 21.18
CA ALA A 242 10.62 11.35 22.48
C ALA A 242 10.51 9.87 22.87
N ILE A 243 11.01 8.96 22.03
CA ILE A 243 10.93 7.50 22.14
C ILE A 243 9.49 6.99 22.09
N LEU A 244 9.19 6.08 21.16
CA LEU A 244 7.88 5.41 21.11
C LEU A 244 7.94 4.12 21.92
N ASP A 245 7.06 3.98 22.91
CA ASP A 245 7.02 2.80 23.79
C ASP A 245 6.26 1.63 23.12
N PRO A 246 6.62 0.36 23.40
CA PRO A 246 5.89 -0.79 22.87
C PRO A 246 4.42 -0.84 23.32
N ILE A 247 3.58 -1.54 22.56
CA ILE A 247 2.22 -1.91 22.98
C ILE A 247 2.26 -3.23 23.76
N PRO A 248 1.53 -3.39 24.88
CA PRO A 248 0.69 -2.43 25.60
C PRO A 248 1.46 -1.59 26.66
N PHE A 249 2.78 -1.61 26.66
CA PHE A 249 3.65 -1.03 27.69
C PHE A 249 3.94 0.46 27.51
N GLY A 250 2.92 1.26 27.23
CA GLY A 250 3.04 2.73 27.25
C GLY A 250 2.88 3.43 25.89
N LEU A 251 2.60 2.72 24.80
CA LEU A 251 2.35 3.31 23.46
C LEU A 251 1.47 4.58 23.51
N THR A 252 0.31 4.51 24.16
CA THR A 252 -0.60 5.68 24.21
C THR A 252 0.03 6.87 24.94
N ARG A 253 0.81 6.61 26.00
CA ARG A 253 1.50 7.67 26.76
C ARG A 253 2.65 8.27 25.95
N SER A 254 3.39 7.47 25.20
CA SER A 254 4.44 7.99 24.30
C SER A 254 3.88 8.79 23.13
N ILE A 255 2.74 8.40 22.54
CA ILE A 255 2.07 9.23 21.51
C ILE A 255 1.71 10.62 22.08
N VAL A 256 1.16 10.68 23.29
CA VAL A 256 0.87 11.96 23.97
C VAL A 256 2.15 12.75 24.26
N ARG A 257 3.27 12.05 24.55
CA ARG A 257 4.58 12.68 24.73
C ARG A 257 5.08 13.32 23.43
N TYR A 258 4.97 12.66 22.28
CA TYR A 258 5.28 13.28 20.99
C TYR A 258 4.36 14.46 20.65
N GLN A 259 3.07 14.37 20.99
CA GLN A 259 2.14 15.50 20.82
C GLN A 259 2.64 16.72 21.61
N ARG A 260 2.97 16.55 22.89
CA ARG A 260 3.52 17.63 23.73
C ARG A 260 4.84 18.18 23.20
N LEU A 261 5.71 17.31 22.68
CA LEU A 261 6.95 17.72 22.03
C LEU A 261 6.66 18.63 20.82
N ARG A 262 5.72 18.24 19.94
CA ARG A 262 5.31 19.05 18.78
C ARG A 262 4.68 20.37 19.21
N ASP A 263 3.82 20.36 20.23
CA ASP A 263 3.17 21.58 20.73
C ASP A 263 4.19 22.56 21.34
N ARG A 264 5.19 22.07 22.08
CA ARG A 264 6.26 22.89 22.67
C ARG A 264 7.26 23.39 21.62
N PHE A 265 7.58 22.58 20.62
CA PHE A 265 8.53 22.92 19.56
C PHE A 265 7.90 22.72 18.16
N PRO A 266 7.02 23.64 17.71
CA PRO A 266 6.24 23.48 16.48
C PRO A 266 7.07 23.23 15.22
N GLU A 267 8.26 23.80 15.13
CA GLU A 267 9.16 23.70 13.97
C GLU A 267 10.31 22.70 14.15
N ALA A 268 10.41 22.04 15.31
CA ALA A 268 11.50 21.08 15.53
C ALA A 268 11.31 19.84 14.62
N PRO A 269 12.36 19.36 13.96
CA PRO A 269 12.27 18.13 13.18
C PRO A 269 12.26 16.93 14.15
N ILE A 270 11.21 16.13 14.07
CA ILE A 270 11.00 14.97 14.96
C ILE A 270 11.40 13.68 14.23
N LEU A 271 12.12 12.81 14.94
CA LEU A 271 12.29 11.40 14.58
C LEU A 271 11.39 10.53 15.48
N MET A 272 10.79 9.48 14.92
CA MET A 272 10.00 8.51 15.68
C MET A 272 10.41 7.08 15.33
N GLY A 273 10.90 6.31 16.31
CA GLY A 273 11.11 4.87 16.16
C GLY A 273 9.79 4.11 16.12
N VAL A 274 9.51 3.39 15.03
CA VAL A 274 8.26 2.62 14.84
C VAL A 274 8.47 1.11 14.84
N GLY A 275 9.72 0.65 14.69
CA GLY A 275 10.06 -0.76 14.49
C GLY A 275 9.61 -1.69 15.61
N ASN A 276 9.62 -1.22 16.87
CA ASN A 276 9.16 -2.03 18.01
C ASN A 276 7.68 -2.41 17.93
N LEU A 277 6.82 -1.58 17.33
CA LEU A 277 5.39 -1.91 17.18
C LEU A 277 5.16 -2.96 16.10
N THR A 278 5.96 -2.95 15.03
CA THR A 278 5.83 -3.91 13.93
C THR A 278 6.57 -5.21 14.19
N GLU A 279 7.68 -5.18 14.93
CA GLU A 279 8.45 -6.38 15.28
C GLU A 279 7.84 -7.16 16.46
N LEU A 280 7.24 -6.46 17.42
CA LEU A 280 6.77 -7.06 18.68
C LEU A 280 5.24 -7.25 18.74
N THR A 281 4.55 -7.12 17.61
CA THR A 281 3.09 -7.32 17.51
C THR A 281 2.76 -8.25 16.35
N GLU A 282 2.26 -9.45 16.64
CA GLU A 282 1.78 -10.38 15.60
C GLU A 282 0.46 -9.91 15.00
N ALA A 283 0.54 -9.04 13.98
CA ALA A 283 -0.58 -8.61 13.15
C ALA A 283 -0.08 -8.17 11.77
N ASP A 284 -0.98 -7.91 10.82
CA ASP A 284 -0.56 -7.42 9.49
C ASP A 284 0.17 -6.07 9.62
N THR A 285 1.50 -6.10 9.45
CA THR A 285 2.39 -4.94 9.65
C THR A 285 2.06 -3.79 8.70
N SER A 286 1.52 -4.07 7.51
CA SER A 286 1.01 -3.05 6.58
C SER A 286 -0.09 -2.16 7.20
N GLY A 287 -0.97 -2.73 8.02
CA GLY A 287 -2.01 -1.99 8.74
C GLY A 287 -1.44 -1.18 9.91
N ILE A 288 -0.46 -1.75 10.62
CA ILE A 288 0.27 -1.07 11.71
C ILE A 288 1.01 0.16 11.14
N HIS A 289 1.77 -0.01 10.05
CA HIS A 289 2.44 1.09 9.36
C HIS A 289 1.45 2.14 8.86
N ALA A 290 0.31 1.75 8.30
CA ALA A 290 -0.71 2.71 7.88
C ALA A 290 -1.15 3.61 9.04
N LEU A 291 -1.39 3.04 10.22
CA LEU A 291 -1.79 3.82 11.40
C LEU A 291 -0.64 4.69 11.94
N LEU A 292 0.56 4.11 12.12
CA LEU A 292 1.72 4.82 12.67
C LEU A 292 2.16 5.97 11.76
N LEU A 293 2.19 5.78 10.45
CA LEU A 293 2.54 6.85 9.50
C LEU A 293 1.42 7.89 9.36
N GLY A 294 0.16 7.52 9.64
CA GLY A 294 -0.93 8.48 9.80
C GLY A 294 -0.70 9.42 10.98
N ILE A 295 -0.35 8.85 12.15
CA ILE A 295 0.04 9.62 13.34
C ILE A 295 1.28 10.48 13.08
N CYS A 296 2.29 9.93 12.38
CA CYS A 296 3.48 10.68 11.97
C CYS A 296 3.13 11.88 11.10
N ALA A 297 2.19 11.74 10.16
CA ALA A 297 1.73 12.85 9.33
C ALA A 297 1.01 13.93 10.16
N GLU A 298 0.15 13.55 11.11
CA GLU A 298 -0.51 14.49 12.02
C GLU A 298 0.48 15.26 12.91
N LEU A 299 1.53 14.58 13.39
CA LEU A 299 2.59 15.15 14.23
C LEU A 299 3.73 15.81 13.44
N ASP A 300 3.60 15.88 12.12
CA ASP A 300 4.60 16.43 11.20
C ASP A 300 6.01 15.83 11.38
N VAL A 301 6.08 14.53 11.62
CA VAL A 301 7.33 13.79 11.85
C VAL A 301 8.22 13.85 10.60
N ALA A 302 9.47 14.27 10.81
CA ALA A 302 10.45 14.48 9.75
C ALA A 302 11.11 13.16 9.31
N ALA A 303 11.26 12.21 10.23
CA ALA A 303 11.86 10.91 9.96
C ALA A 303 11.27 9.82 10.86
N ILE A 304 11.25 8.57 10.38
CA ILE A 304 11.02 7.39 11.21
C ILE A 304 12.25 6.50 11.23
N LEU A 305 12.46 5.79 12.33
CA LEU A 305 13.39 4.67 12.43
C LEU A 305 12.59 3.36 12.41
N THR A 306 12.91 2.46 11.49
CA THR A 306 12.27 1.15 11.38
C THR A 306 13.29 0.05 11.10
N THR A 307 12.89 -1.19 11.36
CA THR A 307 13.74 -2.37 11.31
C THR A 307 13.10 -3.48 10.46
N GLN A 308 13.93 -4.39 9.95
CA GLN A 308 13.51 -5.60 9.25
C GLN A 308 14.36 -6.79 9.70
N VAL A 309 14.16 -7.19 10.95
CA VAL A 309 14.92 -8.25 11.61
C VAL A 309 14.17 -9.56 11.55
N SER A 310 12.91 -9.59 11.97
CA SER A 310 12.15 -10.84 11.99
C SER A 310 11.62 -11.22 10.61
N ALA A 311 11.36 -12.52 10.41
CA ALA A 311 10.66 -12.99 9.23
C ALA A 311 9.23 -12.44 9.13
N HIS A 312 8.65 -12.01 10.27
CA HIS A 312 7.34 -11.38 10.34
C HIS A 312 7.36 -9.99 9.69
N ALA A 313 8.33 -9.14 10.05
CA ALA A 313 8.45 -7.77 9.56
C ALA A 313 9.25 -7.64 8.25
N ARG A 314 9.41 -8.72 7.48
CA ARG A 314 10.29 -8.77 6.28
C ARG A 314 9.97 -7.76 5.16
N ARG A 315 8.84 -7.05 5.22
CA ARG A 315 8.45 -5.98 4.27
C ARG A 315 8.24 -4.61 4.94
N ALA A 316 8.64 -4.45 6.21
CA ALA A 316 8.39 -3.24 6.99
C ALA A 316 8.90 -1.95 6.32
N VAL A 317 10.08 -1.94 5.71
CA VAL A 317 10.60 -0.74 5.03
C VAL A 317 9.74 -0.38 3.82
N ARG A 318 9.40 -1.36 2.97
CA ARG A 318 8.54 -1.14 1.80
C ARG A 318 7.12 -0.74 2.18
N GLU A 319 6.57 -1.32 3.25
CA GLU A 319 5.28 -0.93 3.83
C GLU A 319 5.31 0.52 4.33
N ALA A 320 6.34 0.90 5.07
CA ALA A 320 6.54 2.25 5.56
C ALA A 320 6.68 3.26 4.41
N ASP A 321 7.41 2.93 3.34
CA ASP A 321 7.58 3.78 2.15
C ASP A 321 6.23 4.06 1.46
N VAL A 322 5.40 3.04 1.27
CA VAL A 322 4.07 3.23 0.70
C VAL A 322 3.18 4.04 1.65
N ALA A 323 3.21 3.73 2.95
CA ALA A 323 2.39 4.41 3.93
C ALA A 323 2.71 5.91 4.02
N ARG A 324 4.00 6.30 4.08
CA ARG A 324 4.39 7.73 4.11
C ARG A 324 3.92 8.51 2.88
N ARG A 325 3.94 7.90 1.69
CA ARG A 325 3.53 8.54 0.43
C ARG A 325 2.02 8.79 0.42
N VAL A 326 1.26 7.77 0.79
CA VAL A 326 -0.20 7.86 0.91
C VAL A 326 -0.59 8.94 1.92
N MET A 327 0.05 8.96 3.10
CA MET A 327 -0.26 9.94 4.13
C MET A 327 0.17 11.36 3.76
N HIS A 328 1.33 11.52 3.09
CA HIS A 328 1.78 12.80 2.59
C HIS A 328 0.77 13.43 1.61
N VAL A 329 0.26 12.64 0.67
CA VAL A 329 -0.74 13.11 -0.29
C VAL A 329 -2.08 13.37 0.39
N ALA A 330 -2.52 12.48 1.29
CA ALA A 330 -3.76 12.67 2.07
C ALA A 330 -3.74 14.01 2.83
N GLN A 331 -2.63 14.29 3.52
CA GLN A 331 -2.43 15.54 4.25
C GLN A 331 -2.42 16.76 3.31
N THR A 332 -1.64 16.69 2.22
CA THR A 332 -1.51 17.80 1.25
C THR A 332 -2.84 18.17 0.61
N LEU A 333 -3.64 17.17 0.23
CA LEU A 333 -4.95 17.36 -0.39
C LEU A 333 -6.08 17.57 0.64
N ARG A 334 -5.78 17.50 1.95
CA ARG A 334 -6.76 17.55 3.05
C ARG A 334 -7.92 16.59 2.83
N THR A 335 -7.60 15.34 2.51
CA THR A 335 -8.54 14.25 2.28
C THR A 335 -8.18 13.04 3.13
N LEU A 336 -9.13 12.13 3.29
CA LEU A 336 -8.86 10.83 3.92
C LEU A 336 -8.00 9.96 2.98
N PRO A 337 -7.11 9.10 3.51
CA PRO A 337 -6.24 8.27 2.67
C PRO A 337 -6.98 7.20 1.86
N LYS A 338 -8.26 6.92 2.17
CA LYS A 338 -9.09 5.98 1.40
C LYS A 338 -9.30 6.48 -0.02
N GLY A 339 -8.81 5.70 -0.98
CA GLY A 339 -8.92 5.97 -2.41
C GLY A 339 -7.59 6.35 -3.07
N LEU A 340 -6.55 6.66 -2.29
CA LEU A 340 -5.26 7.13 -2.82
C LEU A 340 -4.34 6.01 -3.33
N GLY A 341 -4.52 4.79 -2.83
CA GLY A 341 -3.80 3.60 -3.30
C GLY A 341 -4.40 2.30 -2.74
N ASP A 342 -3.94 1.17 -3.29
CA ASP A 342 -4.35 -0.20 -2.90
C ASP A 342 -3.15 -1.01 -2.38
N ALA A 343 -1.94 -0.45 -2.42
CA ALA A 343 -0.72 -1.19 -2.17
C ALA A 343 -0.62 -1.75 -0.74
N LEU A 344 -1.22 -1.09 0.25
CA LEU A 344 -1.31 -1.60 1.63
C LEU A 344 -2.48 -2.60 1.85
N LEU A 345 -3.35 -2.82 0.85
CA LEU A 345 -4.43 -3.81 0.92
C LEU A 345 -3.92 -5.18 0.49
N THR A 346 -3.18 -5.83 1.38
CA THR A 346 -2.46 -7.07 1.10
C THR A 346 -3.35 -8.32 1.15
N THR A 347 -4.40 -8.32 1.98
CA THR A 347 -5.29 -9.48 2.21
C THR A 347 -6.58 -9.45 1.39
N HIS A 348 -7.12 -8.28 1.07
CA HIS A 348 -8.37 -8.14 0.29
C HIS A 348 -8.27 -7.01 -0.75
N SER A 349 -9.28 -6.88 -1.61
CA SER A 349 -9.43 -5.81 -2.60
C SER A 349 -10.64 -4.92 -2.25
N LYS A 350 -10.62 -3.65 -2.67
CA LYS A 350 -11.77 -2.73 -2.47
C LYS A 350 -13.07 -3.24 -3.12
N GLN A 351 -12.93 -3.86 -4.29
CA GLN A 351 -14.02 -4.45 -5.06
C GLN A 351 -13.55 -5.83 -5.55
N PRO A 352 -13.79 -6.89 -4.78
CA PRO A 352 -13.31 -8.23 -5.14
C PRO A 352 -14.05 -8.85 -6.33
N TRP A 353 -15.32 -8.52 -6.48
CA TRP A 353 -16.22 -9.11 -7.49
C TRP A 353 -16.69 -8.02 -8.45
N PRO A 354 -16.10 -7.93 -9.66
CA PRO A 354 -16.52 -6.93 -10.65
C PRO A 354 -17.84 -7.28 -11.32
N ASP A 355 -18.18 -8.58 -11.40
CA ASP A 355 -19.34 -9.10 -12.10
C ASP A 355 -20.32 -9.76 -11.12
N THR A 356 -21.60 -9.55 -11.34
CA THR A 356 -22.70 -10.23 -10.64
C THR A 356 -22.91 -11.65 -11.18
N PRO A 357 -23.52 -12.57 -10.40
CA PRO A 357 -23.88 -13.90 -10.90
C PRO A 357 -24.70 -13.89 -12.19
N ASP A 358 -25.62 -12.94 -12.35
CA ASP A 358 -26.49 -12.85 -13.52
C ASP A 358 -25.76 -12.34 -14.77
N GLU A 359 -24.82 -11.38 -14.60
CA GLU A 359 -23.94 -10.93 -15.67
C GLU A 359 -23.01 -12.06 -16.17
N ILE A 360 -22.47 -12.86 -15.24
CA ILE A 360 -21.67 -14.03 -15.56
C ILE A 360 -22.52 -15.06 -16.32
N ALA A 361 -23.75 -15.35 -15.87
CA ALA A 361 -24.65 -16.27 -16.55
C ALA A 361 -25.02 -15.80 -17.97
N ALA A 362 -25.32 -14.51 -18.14
CA ALA A 362 -25.60 -13.92 -19.44
C ALA A 362 -24.40 -14.04 -20.41
N THR A 363 -23.18 -13.86 -19.89
CA THR A 363 -21.93 -14.04 -20.65
C THR A 363 -21.72 -15.51 -21.04
N ALA A 364 -21.92 -16.43 -20.09
CA ALA A 364 -21.73 -17.86 -20.31
C ALA A 364 -22.63 -18.40 -21.44
N VAL A 365 -23.87 -17.93 -21.55
CA VAL A 365 -24.81 -18.32 -22.63
C VAL A 365 -24.32 -17.93 -24.02
N GLN A 366 -23.39 -16.99 -24.16
CA GLN A 366 -22.85 -16.56 -25.45
C GLN A 366 -21.62 -17.37 -25.90
N VAL A 367 -20.99 -18.13 -24.99
CA VAL A 367 -19.78 -18.90 -25.29
C VAL A 367 -20.12 -20.14 -26.13
N ARG A 368 -19.30 -20.40 -27.16
CA ARG A 368 -19.49 -21.51 -28.12
C ARG A 368 -18.26 -22.40 -28.28
N ASP A 369 -17.12 -21.98 -27.77
CA ASP A 369 -15.87 -22.74 -27.80
C ASP A 369 -15.69 -23.61 -26.53
N PRO A 370 -14.85 -24.66 -26.59
CA PRO A 370 -14.65 -25.56 -25.46
C PRO A 370 -13.78 -24.98 -24.33
N ASN A 371 -13.20 -23.78 -24.49
CA ASN A 371 -12.23 -23.27 -23.52
C ASN A 371 -12.91 -22.87 -22.22
N PHE A 372 -12.34 -23.34 -21.11
CA PHE A 372 -12.82 -23.00 -19.77
C PHE A 372 -12.49 -21.56 -19.42
N ARG A 373 -13.53 -20.86 -18.95
CA ARG A 373 -13.44 -19.52 -18.38
C ARG A 373 -13.84 -19.59 -16.92
N ILE A 374 -13.10 -18.91 -16.07
CA ILE A 374 -13.32 -18.83 -14.64
C ILE A 374 -13.62 -17.38 -14.27
N GLN A 375 -14.76 -17.15 -13.62
CA GLN A 375 -15.09 -15.88 -12.99
C GLN A 375 -15.44 -16.11 -11.52
N VAL A 376 -15.24 -15.10 -10.69
CA VAL A 376 -15.54 -15.14 -9.26
C VAL A 376 -16.57 -14.07 -8.94
N SER A 377 -17.64 -14.45 -8.25
CA SER A 377 -18.60 -13.52 -7.68
C SER A 377 -18.83 -13.80 -6.20
N GLU A 378 -19.69 -13.02 -5.54
CA GLU A 378 -20.07 -13.24 -4.14
C GLU A 378 -20.56 -14.68 -3.87
N ARG A 379 -21.13 -15.37 -4.88
CA ARG A 379 -21.66 -16.74 -4.74
C ARG A 379 -20.60 -17.83 -4.81
N GLY A 380 -19.40 -17.54 -5.33
CA GLY A 380 -18.33 -18.52 -5.51
C GLY A 380 -17.67 -18.45 -6.89
N LEU A 381 -17.14 -19.59 -7.32
CA LEU A 381 -16.43 -19.78 -8.57
C LEU A 381 -17.42 -20.21 -9.66
N HIS A 382 -17.39 -19.51 -10.78
CA HIS A 382 -18.16 -19.78 -11.98
C HIS A 382 -17.23 -20.31 -13.06
N VAL A 383 -17.46 -21.54 -13.49
CA VAL A 383 -16.68 -22.19 -14.55
C VAL A 383 -17.59 -22.48 -15.72
N TYR A 384 -17.26 -21.95 -16.90
CA TYR A 384 -18.11 -22.13 -18.06
C TYR A 384 -17.32 -22.25 -19.37
N ASN A 385 -17.96 -22.91 -20.32
CA ASN A 385 -17.56 -23.06 -21.71
C ASN A 385 -18.83 -23.33 -22.55
N ARG A 386 -18.68 -23.83 -23.78
CA ARG A 386 -19.84 -24.26 -24.60
C ARG A 386 -20.74 -25.33 -23.96
N ASP A 387 -20.20 -26.11 -23.02
CA ASP A 387 -20.89 -27.23 -22.35
C ASP A 387 -21.63 -26.76 -21.08
N GLY A 388 -21.74 -25.45 -20.85
CA GLY A 388 -22.57 -24.85 -19.81
C GLY A 388 -21.80 -24.19 -18.66
N LEU A 389 -22.56 -23.59 -17.73
CA LEU A 389 -22.05 -22.90 -16.54
C LEU A 389 -22.17 -23.80 -15.29
N ARG A 390 -21.09 -23.87 -14.52
CA ARG A 390 -20.99 -24.61 -13.25
C ARG A 390 -20.63 -23.61 -12.15
N LEU A 391 -21.30 -23.70 -11.01
CA LEU A 391 -21.08 -22.83 -9.85
C LEU A 391 -20.80 -23.68 -8.62
N ALA A 392 -19.68 -23.42 -7.95
CA ALA A 392 -19.40 -23.95 -6.62
C ALA A 392 -18.44 -23.04 -5.85
N GLN A 393 -18.31 -23.26 -4.54
CA GLN A 393 -17.31 -22.59 -3.70
C GLN A 393 -16.03 -23.43 -3.53
N ASP A 394 -16.14 -24.74 -3.75
CA ASP A 394 -15.05 -25.69 -3.63
C ASP A 394 -14.64 -26.22 -5.02
N PRO A 395 -13.37 -26.02 -5.45
CA PRO A 395 -12.81 -26.61 -6.66
C PRO A 395 -13.05 -28.12 -6.80
N TYR A 396 -13.04 -28.88 -5.70
CA TYR A 396 -13.27 -30.33 -5.76
C TYR A 396 -14.71 -30.68 -6.17
N THR A 397 -15.67 -29.79 -5.91
CA THR A 397 -17.05 -29.95 -6.38
C THR A 397 -17.17 -29.68 -7.89
N LEU A 398 -16.36 -28.76 -8.42
CA LEU A 398 -16.32 -28.44 -9.85
C LEU A 398 -15.64 -29.54 -10.66
N TRP A 399 -14.57 -30.14 -10.13
CA TRP A 399 -13.71 -31.07 -10.86
C TRP A 399 -14.45 -32.19 -11.63
N PRO A 400 -15.35 -33.00 -11.01
CA PRO A 400 -16.05 -34.07 -11.72
C PRO A 400 -16.91 -33.58 -12.90
N GLN A 401 -17.31 -32.30 -12.88
CA GLN A 401 -18.20 -31.69 -13.87
C GLN A 401 -17.45 -31.18 -15.10
N LEU A 402 -16.10 -31.08 -15.04
CA LEU A 402 -15.28 -30.52 -16.12
C LEU A 402 -14.91 -31.55 -17.19
N GLY A 403 -14.98 -32.86 -16.90
CA GLY A 403 -14.71 -33.92 -17.89
C GLY A 403 -13.24 -34.02 -18.34
N LEU A 404 -12.29 -33.64 -17.47
CA LEU A 404 -10.86 -33.56 -17.80
C LEU A 404 -10.04 -34.80 -17.42
N GLN A 405 -10.67 -35.94 -17.13
CA GLN A 405 -9.98 -37.13 -16.62
C GLN A 405 -8.96 -37.72 -17.62
N GLY A 406 -9.17 -37.53 -18.92
CA GLY A 406 -8.28 -38.00 -20.00
C GLY A 406 -7.22 -36.99 -20.44
N ASP A 407 -7.18 -35.80 -19.83
CA ASP A 407 -6.33 -34.68 -20.27
C ASP A 407 -5.57 -34.09 -19.10
N ALA A 408 -4.41 -34.68 -18.79
CA ALA A 408 -3.60 -34.29 -17.65
C ALA A 408 -3.13 -32.83 -17.71
N GLY A 409 -2.86 -32.31 -18.91
CA GLY A 409 -2.42 -30.92 -19.11
C GLY A 409 -3.51 -29.92 -18.73
N HIS A 410 -4.71 -30.09 -19.29
CA HIS A 410 -5.85 -29.23 -18.95
C HIS A 410 -6.32 -29.44 -17.51
N ALA A 411 -6.25 -30.67 -16.98
CA ALA A 411 -6.57 -30.96 -15.59
C ALA A 411 -5.66 -30.18 -14.61
N PHE A 412 -4.35 -30.18 -14.86
CA PHE A 412 -3.38 -29.44 -14.06
C PHE A 412 -3.65 -27.93 -14.13
N TYR A 413 -3.83 -27.40 -15.34
CA TYR A 413 -4.15 -25.98 -15.55
C TYR A 413 -5.40 -25.55 -14.77
N MET A 414 -6.50 -26.30 -14.91
CA MET A 414 -7.74 -26.00 -14.20
C MET A 414 -7.58 -26.14 -12.68
N GLY A 415 -6.81 -27.11 -12.20
CA GLY A 415 -6.50 -27.24 -10.78
C GLY A 415 -5.80 -26.00 -10.21
N VAL A 416 -4.78 -25.48 -10.91
CA VAL A 416 -4.05 -24.28 -10.50
C VAL A 416 -4.95 -23.04 -10.50
N GLU A 417 -5.72 -22.83 -11.58
CA GLU A 417 -6.57 -21.65 -11.70
C GLU A 417 -7.75 -21.68 -10.72
N LEU A 418 -8.37 -22.84 -10.48
CA LEU A 418 -9.45 -22.97 -9.50
C LEU A 418 -8.96 -22.80 -8.07
N ALA A 419 -7.78 -23.30 -7.73
CA ALA A 419 -7.17 -23.04 -6.41
C ALA A 419 -6.91 -21.54 -6.21
N ARG A 420 -6.39 -20.85 -7.25
CA ARG A 420 -6.17 -19.40 -7.20
C ARG A 420 -7.48 -18.62 -7.07
N ALA A 421 -8.50 -19.00 -7.84
CA ALA A 421 -9.84 -18.40 -7.77
C ALA A 421 -10.50 -18.64 -6.41
N GLN A 422 -10.30 -19.79 -5.79
CA GLN A 422 -10.81 -20.11 -4.46
C GLN A 422 -10.18 -19.21 -3.39
N ILE A 423 -8.85 -19.11 -3.37
CA ILE A 423 -8.13 -18.20 -2.45
C ILE A 423 -8.63 -16.76 -2.66
N ALA A 424 -8.81 -16.35 -3.91
CA ALA A 424 -9.30 -15.02 -4.22
C ALA A 424 -10.71 -14.78 -3.69
N TRP A 425 -11.60 -15.74 -3.85
CA TRP A 425 -12.96 -15.66 -3.33
C TRP A 425 -12.98 -15.60 -1.79
N GLN A 426 -12.23 -16.49 -1.12
CA GLN A 426 -12.17 -16.57 0.34
C GLN A 426 -11.65 -15.30 1.00
N LEU A 427 -10.62 -14.69 0.41
CA LEU A 427 -9.99 -13.48 0.93
C LEU A 427 -10.62 -12.19 0.42
N GLY A 428 -11.58 -12.27 -0.51
CA GLY A 428 -12.11 -11.09 -1.18
C GLY A 428 -11.02 -10.36 -1.98
N LYS A 429 -10.30 -11.08 -2.83
CA LYS A 429 -9.34 -10.55 -3.80
C LYS A 429 -9.90 -10.58 -5.21
N ARG A 430 -9.45 -9.66 -6.04
CA ARG A 430 -9.73 -9.70 -7.48
C ARG A 430 -8.98 -10.86 -8.13
N TYR A 431 -9.73 -11.78 -8.73
CA TYR A 431 -9.21 -12.83 -9.58
C TYR A 431 -9.26 -12.39 -11.05
N VAL A 432 -8.19 -12.68 -11.79
CA VAL A 432 -8.14 -12.60 -13.25
C VAL A 432 -7.44 -13.86 -13.71
N GLN A 433 -8.10 -14.62 -14.58
CA GLN A 433 -7.55 -15.86 -15.12
C GLN A 433 -6.21 -15.60 -15.81
N ASP A 434 -5.29 -16.55 -15.68
CA ASP A 434 -3.91 -16.49 -16.20
C ASP A 434 -3.03 -15.38 -15.59
N GLN A 435 -3.52 -14.68 -14.55
CA GLN A 435 -2.73 -13.68 -13.82
C GLN A 435 -2.50 -14.13 -12.37
N PRO A 436 -1.31 -13.82 -11.80
CA PRO A 436 -1.07 -14.04 -10.37
C PRO A 436 -1.97 -13.14 -9.53
N LEU A 437 -2.29 -13.58 -8.30
CA LEU A 437 -2.96 -12.73 -7.34
C LEU A 437 -2.07 -11.55 -6.96
N ARG A 438 -2.69 -10.38 -6.79
CA ARG A 438 -2.00 -9.16 -6.36
C ARG A 438 -2.03 -9.04 -4.84
N TRP A 439 -0.85 -9.05 -4.23
CA TRP A 439 -0.63 -8.99 -2.78
C TRP A 439 -0.25 -7.59 -2.27
N GLY A 440 -0.31 -6.57 -3.12
CA GLY A 440 0.15 -5.23 -2.76
C GLY A 440 1.64 -5.23 -2.43
N VAL A 441 2.04 -4.54 -1.35
CA VAL A 441 3.43 -4.47 -0.89
C VAL A 441 3.97 -5.75 -0.26
N ALA A 442 3.10 -6.73 0.06
CA ALA A 442 3.53 -7.96 0.72
C ALA A 442 4.36 -8.88 -0.20
N ALA A 443 4.22 -8.75 -1.52
CA ALA A 443 4.97 -9.53 -2.50
C ALA A 443 5.50 -8.63 -3.62
N ASP A 444 6.58 -9.07 -4.27
CA ASP A 444 7.09 -8.37 -5.44
C ASP A 444 6.12 -8.53 -6.60
N THR A 445 5.93 -7.46 -7.37
CA THR A 445 5.10 -7.53 -8.57
C THR A 445 5.92 -8.10 -9.74
N PRO A 446 5.28 -8.73 -10.75
CA PRO A 446 6.00 -9.20 -11.94
C PRO A 446 6.85 -8.12 -12.62
N ASP A 447 6.41 -6.86 -12.55
CA ASP A 447 7.15 -5.71 -13.07
C ASP A 447 8.42 -5.41 -12.23
N ASP A 448 8.37 -5.59 -10.91
CA ASP A 448 9.54 -5.47 -10.02
C ASP A 448 10.60 -6.56 -10.32
N VAL A 449 10.15 -7.76 -10.71
CA VAL A 449 11.02 -8.91 -11.01
C VAL A 449 11.68 -8.78 -12.40
N SER A 450 11.04 -8.07 -13.34
CA SER A 450 11.59 -7.82 -14.68
C SER A 450 12.86 -6.95 -14.67
N GLY A 451 13.04 -6.11 -13.63
CA GLY A 451 14.27 -5.36 -13.40
C GLY A 451 15.41 -6.19 -12.79
N LEU A 452 15.10 -7.38 -12.25
CA LEU A 452 16.05 -8.28 -11.59
C LEU A 452 16.35 -9.56 -12.40
N THR A 453 15.67 -9.79 -13.52
CA THR A 453 15.73 -11.06 -14.29
C THR A 453 16.36 -10.97 -15.68
N GLN A 454 16.97 -9.83 -16.04
CA GLN A 454 17.79 -9.78 -17.27
C GLN A 454 18.97 -10.77 -17.26
N ASP A 455 19.37 -11.29 -16.09
CA ASP A 455 20.43 -12.30 -15.98
C ASP A 455 19.95 -13.77 -15.91
N ASN A 456 18.64 -14.06 -15.93
CA ASN A 456 18.12 -15.45 -15.87
C ASN A 456 17.19 -15.84 -17.03
N ALA A 457 16.97 -14.95 -18.01
CA ALA A 457 16.14 -15.21 -19.19
C ALA A 457 16.81 -16.07 -20.28
N ALA A 458 17.93 -16.75 -19.99
CA ALA A 458 18.63 -17.63 -20.93
C ALA A 458 18.17 -19.11 -20.87
N ALA A 459 17.27 -19.49 -19.96
CA ALA A 459 16.92 -20.90 -19.73
C ALA A 459 15.59 -21.39 -20.31
N CYS A 460 14.73 -20.51 -20.86
CA CYS A 460 13.47 -20.92 -21.49
C CYS A 460 13.25 -20.14 -22.79
N GLY A 461 13.65 -20.74 -23.92
CA GLY A 461 13.38 -20.19 -25.25
C GLY A 461 11.88 -20.20 -25.60
N PRO A 462 11.41 -19.28 -26.45
CA PRO A 462 10.01 -19.19 -26.82
C PRO A 462 9.60 -20.38 -27.69
N ALA A 463 8.45 -20.99 -27.36
CA ALA A 463 7.82 -22.00 -28.19
C ALA A 463 7.44 -21.38 -29.55
N GLN A 464 8.13 -21.78 -30.61
CA GLN A 464 7.86 -21.34 -31.96
C GLN A 464 6.50 -21.87 -32.44
N ALA A 465 5.68 -20.95 -32.95
CA ALA A 465 4.50 -21.23 -33.72
C ALA A 465 4.87 -22.02 -34.99
N VAL A 466 4.28 -23.20 -35.17
CA VAL A 466 4.47 -24.01 -36.37
C VAL A 466 3.54 -23.48 -37.46
N SER A 467 4.11 -22.87 -38.49
CA SER A 467 3.46 -22.48 -39.75
C SER A 467 4.14 -23.20 -40.92
N ALA A 468 3.37 -24.10 -41.53
CA ALA A 468 3.25 -24.43 -42.96
C ALA A 468 4.47 -24.75 -43.87
N ALA A 469 4.28 -25.84 -44.62
CA ALA A 469 4.55 -26.04 -46.06
C ALA A 469 5.95 -26.49 -46.54
N ALA A 470 5.94 -27.74 -47.04
CA ALA A 470 6.53 -28.28 -48.28
C ALA A 470 7.83 -27.68 -48.87
N ALA A 471 8.86 -28.52 -49.04
CA ALA A 471 9.55 -28.76 -50.32
C ALA A 471 10.65 -29.85 -50.21
N THR A 472 10.48 -30.92 -50.99
CA THR A 472 11.48 -31.60 -51.86
C THR A 472 12.87 -31.98 -51.34
N GLY A 473 13.20 -33.28 -51.44
CA GLY A 473 14.57 -33.76 -51.69
C GLY A 473 14.96 -35.09 -51.04
N SER A 474 14.89 -36.19 -51.81
CA SER A 474 15.62 -37.45 -51.58
C SER A 474 16.93 -37.46 -52.40
N PRO A 475 17.84 -38.46 -52.30
CA PRO A 475 18.25 -39.32 -51.17
C PRO A 475 19.80 -39.54 -51.12
N ALA A 476 20.25 -40.55 -50.35
CA ALA A 476 21.58 -41.22 -50.27
C ALA A 476 22.36 -40.85 -48.98
N SER A 477 22.97 -41.76 -48.21
CA SER A 477 23.45 -43.14 -48.44
C SER A 477 23.65 -43.90 -47.11
N THR A 478 23.28 -45.17 -47.07
CA THR A 478 23.71 -46.24 -46.12
C THR A 478 25.20 -46.63 -46.35
N PRO A 479 25.85 -47.57 -45.62
CA PRO A 479 25.50 -48.35 -44.41
C PRO A 479 26.65 -48.54 -43.37
N SER A 480 26.37 -49.13 -42.20
CA SER A 480 27.02 -50.39 -41.72
C SER A 480 26.79 -50.68 -40.23
N ARG A 481 26.19 -51.85 -39.96
CA ARG A 481 26.24 -52.64 -38.71
C ARG A 481 27.59 -53.41 -38.65
N PRO A 482 28.06 -54.02 -37.52
CA PRO A 482 27.35 -55.05 -36.72
C PRO A 482 27.59 -55.01 -35.18
N ALA A 483 26.66 -55.56 -34.37
CA ALA A 483 26.76 -56.78 -33.52
C ALA A 483 27.86 -56.72 -32.43
N THR A 484 27.63 -56.98 -31.13
CA THR A 484 27.08 -58.19 -30.50
C THR A 484 26.76 -57.95 -29.01
N SER A 485 25.73 -58.65 -28.49
CA SER A 485 25.40 -58.83 -27.06
C SER A 485 26.40 -59.79 -26.35
N PRO A 486 26.29 -59.99 -25.02
CA PRO A 486 25.26 -60.89 -24.44
C PRO A 486 24.12 -60.20 -23.70
#